data_AF-A0A1I8GQA5-F1
#
_entry.id   AF-A0A1I8GQA5-F1
#
_cell.length_a   1.000
_cell.length_b   1.000
_cell.length_c   1.000
_cell.angle_alpha   90.00
_cell.angle_beta   90.00
_cell.angle_gamma   90.00
#
_symmetry.space_group_name_H-M   'P 1'
#
loop_
_entity.id
_entity.type
_entity.pdbx_description
1 polymer ?
#
loop_
_entity_poly.entity_id
_entity_poly.type
_entity_poly.pdbx_seq_one_letter_code
_entity_poly.pdbx_strand_id
1 'polypeptide(L)'
;MTASEVGHNILLAHVMQMLHYLVRFGYYNSTTDIKKLLKPLLDLLDGRNDKPLPKAVTADYDKVLQHYRTGDRFKQSRETKAVVDAKYEAMRVLDLLFNFRFNVRLRRFVAEFKEIHQLAQSTSSSTQDALTALLSETYELNESVDSVACQRLAGILSESAYFKDFDIVQVL
;
A
#
# COMPACT_ATOMS: atom_id res chain seq x y z
N MET A 1 1.73 18.56 -5.76
CA MET A 1 2.67 18.85 -6.88
C MET A 1 2.38 20.23 -7.45
N THR A 2 3.37 20.94 -7.98
CA THR A 2 3.15 22.22 -8.68
C THR A 2 3.52 22.06 -10.16
N ALA A 3 2.57 22.22 -11.08
CA ALA A 3 2.77 21.90 -12.50
C ALA A 3 3.86 22.77 -13.15
N SER A 4 3.86 24.07 -12.86
CA SER A 4 4.86 25.01 -13.39
C SER A 4 6.31 24.69 -12.95
N GLU A 5 6.50 23.95 -11.86
CA GLU A 5 7.81 23.57 -11.33
C GLU A 5 8.32 22.28 -11.99
N VAL A 6 8.41 22.29 -13.32
CA VAL A 6 8.74 21.11 -14.15
C VAL A 6 10.02 20.42 -13.68
N GLY A 7 11.09 21.18 -13.43
CA GLY A 7 12.37 20.62 -12.96
C GLY A 7 12.26 19.93 -11.60
N HIS A 8 11.47 20.48 -10.68
CA HIS A 8 11.23 19.87 -9.37
C HIS A 8 10.46 18.55 -9.51
N ASN A 9 9.42 18.53 -10.37
CA ASN A 9 8.63 17.32 -10.61
C ASN A 9 9.50 16.21 -11.25
N ILE A 10 10.37 16.56 -12.20
CA ILE A 10 11.33 15.62 -12.79
C ILE A 10 12.29 15.08 -11.73
N LEU A 11 12.85 15.94 -10.87
CA LEU A 11 13.72 15.49 -9.78
C LEU A 11 12.98 14.52 -8.86
N LEU A 12 11.74 14.84 -8.50
CA LEU A 12 10.92 14.00 -7.64
C LEU A 12 10.67 12.62 -8.26
N ALA A 13 10.44 12.54 -9.56
CA ALA A 13 10.32 11.25 -10.27
C ALA A 13 11.59 10.39 -10.10
N HIS A 14 12.78 10.97 -10.25
CA HIS A 14 14.05 10.26 -10.05
C HIS A 14 14.24 9.83 -8.58
N VAL A 15 13.85 10.69 -7.63
CA VAL A 15 13.86 10.34 -6.19
C VAL A 15 12.92 9.16 -5.91
N MET A 16 11.73 9.14 -6.51
CA MET A 16 10.79 8.02 -6.38
C MET A 16 11.33 6.73 -7.01
N GLN A 17 12.01 6.83 -8.15
CA GLN A 17 12.68 5.68 -8.77
C GLN A 17 13.79 5.12 -7.87
N MET A 18 14.59 5.99 -7.24
CA MET A 18 15.60 5.58 -6.26
C MET A 18 14.93 4.93 -5.04
N LEU A 19 13.87 5.55 -4.51
CA LEU A 19 13.10 5.02 -3.39
C LEU A 19 12.53 3.63 -3.70
N HIS A 20 12.03 3.41 -4.91
CA HIS A 20 11.57 2.09 -5.36
C HIS A 20 12.68 1.04 -5.21
N TYR A 21 13.93 1.36 -5.59
CA TYR A 21 15.05 0.45 -5.36
C TYR A 21 15.33 0.23 -3.87
N LEU A 22 15.31 1.27 -3.04
CA LEU A 22 15.52 1.14 -1.60
C LEU A 22 14.49 0.22 -0.95
N VAL A 23 13.20 0.40 -1.29
CA VAL A 23 12.13 -0.48 -0.83
C VAL A 23 12.38 -1.91 -1.35
N ARG A 24 12.71 -2.07 -2.64
CA ARG A 24 12.95 -3.39 -3.25
C ARG A 24 14.09 -4.17 -2.60
N PHE A 25 15.15 -3.48 -2.20
CA PHE A 25 16.29 -4.09 -1.51
C PHE A 25 16.09 -4.25 0.00
N GLY A 26 14.92 -3.89 0.54
CA GLY A 26 14.57 -4.13 1.93
C GLY A 26 15.12 -3.11 2.93
N TYR A 27 15.53 -1.92 2.47
CA TYR A 27 15.91 -0.83 3.38
C TYR A 27 14.72 -0.30 4.19
N TYR A 28 13.49 -0.60 3.75
CA TYR A 28 12.25 -0.32 4.47
C TYR A 28 11.58 -1.65 4.86
N ASN A 29 12.09 -2.30 5.90
CA ASN A 29 11.60 -3.59 6.37
C ASN A 29 10.73 -3.50 7.64
N SER A 30 10.80 -2.38 8.37
CA SER A 30 10.01 -2.19 9.58
C SER A 30 8.65 -1.58 9.26
N THR A 31 7.61 -2.01 9.99
CA THR A 31 6.27 -1.43 9.89
C THR A 31 6.27 0.08 10.13
N THR A 32 7.14 0.55 11.02
CA THR A 32 7.30 1.98 11.33
C THR A 32 7.84 2.78 10.15
N ASP A 33 8.85 2.26 9.46
CA ASP A 33 9.46 2.96 8.33
C ASP A 33 8.53 2.96 7.11
N ILE A 34 7.81 1.85 6.89
CA ILE A 34 6.75 1.78 5.87
C ILE A 34 5.65 2.79 6.17
N LYS A 35 5.17 2.90 7.42
CA LYS A 35 4.16 3.92 7.80
C LYS A 35 4.63 5.35 7.55
N LYS A 36 5.89 5.66 7.89
CA LYS A 36 6.49 6.98 7.62
C LYS A 36 6.57 7.29 6.12
N LEU A 37 6.77 6.25 5.29
CA LEU A 37 6.83 6.41 3.84
C LEU A 37 5.46 6.55 3.18
N LEU A 38 4.44 5.90 3.73
CA LEU A 38 3.10 5.88 3.14
C LEU A 38 2.43 7.24 3.10
N LYS A 39 2.50 8.01 4.18
CA LYS A 39 1.88 9.35 4.23
C LYS A 39 2.34 10.27 3.10
N PRO A 40 3.66 10.52 2.91
CA PRO A 40 4.13 11.37 1.83
C PRO A 40 3.84 10.78 0.44
N LEU A 41 3.88 9.46 0.26
CA LEU A 41 3.51 8.82 -1.02
C LEU A 41 2.04 9.05 -1.37
N LEU A 42 1.14 8.87 -0.41
CA LEU A 42 -0.29 9.09 -0.63
C LEU A 42 -0.60 10.58 -0.84
N ASP A 43 0.05 11.48 -0.10
CA ASP A 43 -0.11 12.93 -0.29
C ASP A 43 0.40 13.39 -1.67
N LEU A 44 1.47 12.75 -2.17
CA LEU A 44 2.01 12.98 -3.51
C LEU A 44 1.03 12.50 -4.60
N LEU A 45 0.40 11.34 -4.40
CA LEU A 45 -0.57 10.79 -5.33
C LEU A 45 -1.89 11.56 -5.34
N ASP A 46 -2.31 12.11 -4.19
CA ASP A 46 -3.53 12.88 -4.08
C ASP A 46 -3.56 14.04 -5.09
N GLY A 47 -4.42 13.88 -6.09
CA GLY A 47 -4.59 14.83 -7.16
C GLY A 47 -5.15 16.19 -6.74
N ARG A 48 -5.86 16.24 -5.61
CA ARG A 48 -6.49 17.46 -5.09
C ARG A 48 -5.42 18.46 -4.62
N ASN A 49 -4.24 17.96 -4.30
CA ASN A 49 -3.07 18.73 -3.89
C ASN A 49 -2.23 19.26 -5.08
N ASP A 50 -2.60 18.91 -6.31
CA ASP A 50 -1.95 19.45 -7.51
C ASP A 50 -2.33 20.91 -7.73
N LYS A 51 -1.34 21.74 -8.04
CA LYS A 51 -1.47 23.19 -8.24
C LYS A 51 -0.86 23.57 -9.59
N PRO A 52 -1.43 24.54 -10.32
CA PRO A 52 -0.84 24.99 -11.59
C PRO A 52 0.48 25.75 -11.36
N LEU A 53 0.53 26.60 -10.35
CA LEU A 53 1.63 27.51 -10.03
C LEU A 53 1.71 27.81 -8.52
N PRO A 54 2.80 28.40 -8.00
CA PRO A 54 2.90 28.78 -6.59
C PRO A 54 1.94 29.93 -6.21
N LYS A 55 1.33 29.87 -5.01
CA LYS A 55 0.29 30.83 -4.58
C LYS A 55 0.72 32.31 -4.61
N ALA A 56 2.01 32.60 -4.43
CA ALA A 56 2.54 33.97 -4.40
C ALA A 56 2.58 34.67 -5.77
N VAL A 57 2.31 33.96 -6.88
CA VAL A 57 2.58 34.46 -8.23
C VAL A 57 1.45 35.31 -8.81
N THR A 58 0.20 35.15 -8.35
CA THR A 58 -0.94 35.88 -8.93
C THR A 58 -2.00 36.23 -7.90
N ALA A 59 -2.59 37.42 -8.04
CA ALA A 59 -3.70 37.88 -7.20
C ALA A 59 -5.01 37.10 -7.46
N ASP A 60 -5.20 36.55 -8.66
CA ASP A 60 -6.37 35.75 -9.07
C ASP A 60 -6.14 34.23 -8.89
N TYR A 61 -5.34 33.83 -7.90
CA TYR A 61 -4.87 32.44 -7.75
C TYR A 61 -6.01 31.41 -7.71
N ASP A 62 -7.10 31.72 -7.03
CA ASP A 62 -8.21 30.78 -6.86
C ASP A 62 -8.94 30.49 -8.18
N LYS A 63 -9.08 31.48 -9.07
CA LYS A 63 -9.66 31.29 -10.41
C LYS A 63 -8.77 30.41 -11.28
N VAL A 64 -7.46 30.64 -11.24
CA VAL A 64 -6.49 29.84 -12.00
C VAL A 64 -6.43 28.40 -11.48
N LEU A 65 -6.47 28.22 -10.15
CA LEU A 65 -6.52 26.90 -9.53
C LEU A 65 -7.80 26.14 -9.93
N GLN A 66 -8.95 26.82 -9.96
CA GLN A 66 -10.20 26.22 -10.39
C GLN A 66 -10.13 25.76 -11.85
N HIS A 67 -9.68 26.65 -12.76
CA HIS A 67 -9.54 26.32 -14.18
C HIS A 67 -8.61 25.12 -14.40
N TYR A 68 -7.47 25.11 -13.71
CA TYR A 68 -6.52 24.01 -13.75
C TYR A 68 -7.14 22.69 -13.32
N ARG A 69 -7.84 22.67 -12.17
CA ARG A 69 -8.47 21.47 -11.63
C ARG A 69 -9.58 20.91 -12.51
N THR A 70 -10.31 21.76 -13.23
CA THR A 70 -11.42 21.35 -14.10
C THR A 70 -11.00 20.95 -15.51
N GLY A 71 -9.82 21.39 -15.98
CA GLY A 71 -9.42 21.24 -17.38
C GLY A 71 -7.94 21.00 -17.58
N ASP A 72 -7.11 22.02 -17.32
CA ASP A 72 -5.70 21.99 -17.77
C ASP A 72 -4.88 20.85 -17.18
N ARG A 73 -5.22 20.39 -15.96
CA ARG A 73 -4.59 19.23 -15.31
C ARG A 73 -4.62 17.96 -16.18
N PHE A 74 -5.65 17.82 -17.02
CA PHE A 74 -5.86 16.64 -17.85
C PHE A 74 -5.34 16.83 -19.29
N LYS A 75 -4.93 18.05 -19.66
CA LYS A 75 -4.38 18.33 -20.98
C LYS A 75 -2.94 17.85 -21.06
N GLN A 76 -2.55 17.31 -22.20
CA GLN A 76 -1.18 16.93 -22.45
C GLN A 76 -0.31 18.19 -22.59
N SER A 77 0.64 18.35 -21.68
CA SER A 77 1.65 19.40 -21.71
C SER A 77 2.94 18.89 -21.08
N ARG A 78 4.02 19.67 -21.18
CA ARG A 78 5.29 19.31 -20.53
C ARG A 78 5.15 19.28 -19.01
N GLU A 79 4.40 20.23 -18.47
CA GLU A 79 4.09 20.39 -17.05
C GLU A 79 3.28 19.21 -16.52
N THR A 80 2.16 18.89 -17.19
CA THR A 80 1.31 17.78 -16.76
C THR A 80 2.02 16.44 -16.91
N LYS A 81 2.81 16.25 -17.97
CA LYS A 81 3.65 15.05 -18.11
C LYS A 81 4.61 14.89 -16.92
N ALA A 82 5.31 15.95 -16.51
CA ALA A 82 6.25 15.86 -15.39
C ALA A 82 5.55 15.51 -14.06
N VAL A 83 4.34 16.04 -13.83
CA VAL A 83 3.53 15.68 -12.65
C VAL A 83 3.09 14.22 -12.70
N VAL A 84 2.60 13.77 -13.86
CA VAL A 84 2.12 12.39 -14.06
C VAL A 84 3.27 11.39 -13.94
N ASP A 85 4.42 11.65 -14.54
CA ASP A 85 5.60 10.78 -14.46
C ASP A 85 6.05 10.60 -12.99
N ALA A 86 6.07 11.67 -12.20
CA ALA A 86 6.39 11.58 -10.77
C ALA A 86 5.36 10.80 -9.96
N LYS A 87 4.06 11.01 -10.21
CA LYS A 87 2.99 10.21 -9.58
C LYS A 87 3.06 8.75 -9.99
N TYR A 88 3.39 8.46 -11.25
CA TYR A 88 3.57 7.11 -11.74
C TYR A 88 4.69 6.38 -10.97
N GLU A 89 5.85 7.00 -10.79
CA GLU A 89 6.93 6.42 -10.00
C GLU A 89 6.53 6.21 -8.52
N ALA A 90 5.76 7.14 -7.94
CA ALA A 90 5.22 6.94 -6.59
C ALA A 90 4.24 5.74 -6.51
N MET A 91 3.40 5.52 -7.53
CA MET A 91 2.54 4.34 -7.60
C MET A 91 3.33 3.05 -7.67
N ARG A 92 4.47 3.02 -8.37
CA ARG A 92 5.35 1.84 -8.40
C ARG A 92 5.90 1.49 -7.03
N VAL A 93 6.23 2.49 -6.21
CA VAL A 93 6.64 2.26 -4.82
C VAL A 93 5.49 1.67 -4.00
N LEU A 94 4.26 2.20 -4.16
CA LEU A 94 3.10 1.65 -3.46
C LEU A 94 2.77 0.21 -3.87
N ASP A 95 2.83 -0.10 -5.16
CA ASP A 95 2.63 -1.45 -5.67
C ASP A 95 3.59 -2.44 -4.99
N LEU A 96 4.85 -2.07 -4.87
CA LEU A 96 5.85 -2.87 -4.18
C LEU A 96 5.50 -3.07 -2.69
N LEU A 97 5.02 -2.03 -2.00
CA LEU A 97 4.57 -2.14 -0.61
C LEU A 97 3.33 -3.01 -0.44
N PHE A 98 2.41 -3.02 -1.41
CA PHE A 98 1.27 -3.94 -1.44
C PHE A 98 1.73 -5.38 -1.66
N ASN A 99 2.67 -5.60 -2.58
CA ASN A 99 3.25 -6.92 -2.83
C ASN A 99 4.00 -7.46 -1.60
N PHE A 100 4.74 -6.61 -0.89
CA PHE A 100 5.37 -6.99 0.38
C PHE A 100 4.35 -7.38 1.45
N ARG A 101 3.28 -6.59 1.61
CA ARG A 101 2.17 -6.92 2.51
C ARG A 101 1.60 -8.29 2.22
N PHE A 102 1.29 -8.54 0.95
CA PHE A 102 0.75 -9.81 0.50
C PHE A 102 1.71 -10.96 0.79
N ASN A 103 2.99 -10.81 0.44
CA ASN A 103 4.00 -11.85 0.63
C ASN A 103 4.27 -12.17 2.11
N VAL A 104 4.25 -11.18 3.00
CA VAL A 104 4.38 -11.39 4.45
C VAL A 104 3.20 -12.22 4.97
N ARG A 105 1.97 -11.84 4.60
CA ARG A 105 0.74 -12.55 4.99
C ARG A 105 0.73 -13.98 4.47
N LEU A 106 1.05 -14.16 3.19
CA LEU A 106 1.09 -15.46 2.54
C LEU A 106 2.13 -16.37 3.19
N ARG A 107 3.34 -15.85 3.47
CA ARG A 107 4.39 -16.62 4.16
C ARG A 107 3.92 -17.09 5.53
N ARG A 108 3.30 -16.21 6.32
CA ARG A 108 2.80 -16.55 7.66
C ARG A 108 1.69 -17.59 7.58
N PHE A 109 0.73 -17.40 6.68
CA PHE A 109 -0.35 -18.34 6.42
C PHE A 109 0.16 -19.73 6.03
N VAL A 110 1.11 -19.81 5.09
CA VAL A 110 1.70 -21.08 4.64
C VAL A 110 2.49 -21.76 5.77
N ALA A 111 3.23 -20.99 6.58
CA ALA A 111 3.95 -21.54 7.73
C ALA A 111 2.98 -22.17 8.74
N GLU A 112 1.92 -21.46 9.09
CA GLU A 112 0.90 -21.94 10.01
C GLU A 112 0.14 -23.15 9.46
N PHE A 113 -0.25 -23.11 8.18
CA PHE A 113 -0.84 -24.27 7.50
C PHE A 113 0.08 -25.49 7.59
N LYS A 114 1.38 -25.32 7.34
CA LYS A 114 2.36 -26.40 7.41
C LYS A 114 2.48 -26.98 8.82
N GLU A 115 2.48 -26.13 9.85
CA GLU A 115 2.49 -26.56 11.25
C GLU A 115 1.25 -27.38 11.61
N ILE A 116 0.05 -26.89 11.25
CA ILE A 116 -1.22 -27.60 11.48
C ILE A 116 -1.26 -28.94 10.74
N HIS A 117 -0.80 -28.96 9.49
CA HIS A 117 -0.75 -30.17 8.68
C HIS A 117 0.23 -31.21 9.26
N GLN A 118 1.38 -30.77 9.78
CA GLN A 118 2.32 -31.67 10.45
C GLN A 118 1.74 -32.25 11.75
N LEU A 119 1.05 -31.41 12.55
CA LEU A 119 0.38 -31.84 13.78
C LEU A 119 -0.72 -32.86 13.51
N ALA A 120 -1.48 -32.70 12.42
CA ALA A 120 -2.52 -33.65 12.01
C ALA A 120 -1.93 -35.02 11.61
N GLN A 121 -0.71 -35.06 11.07
CA GLN A 121 -0.03 -36.30 10.68
C GLN A 121 0.66 -37.00 11.85
N SER A 122 1.06 -36.26 12.90
CA SER A 122 1.66 -36.85 14.10
C SER A 122 0.61 -37.49 15.00
N THR A 123 0.57 -38.83 15.00
CA THR A 123 -0.42 -39.66 15.72
C THR A 123 -0.26 -39.65 17.26
N SER A 124 0.70 -38.89 17.80
CA SER A 124 1.21 -39.03 19.17
C SER A 124 1.02 -37.81 20.08
N SER A 125 0.38 -36.72 19.65
CA SER A 125 0.21 -35.51 20.48
C SER A 125 -1.15 -35.44 21.18
N SER A 126 -1.12 -35.34 22.51
CA SER A 126 -2.28 -35.12 23.40
C SER A 126 -2.94 -33.74 23.28
N THR A 127 -2.47 -32.89 22.37
CA THR A 127 -3.02 -31.57 22.06
C THR A 127 -3.16 -31.44 20.56
N GLN A 128 -4.32 -31.81 20.02
CA GLN A 128 -4.67 -31.49 18.65
C GLN A 128 -5.08 -30.02 18.55
N ASP A 129 -4.51 -29.31 17.58
CA ASP A 129 -4.94 -27.94 17.26
C ASP A 129 -6.38 -28.00 16.72
N ALA A 130 -7.25 -27.09 17.19
CA ALA A 130 -8.64 -27.01 16.74
C ALA A 130 -8.76 -26.85 15.21
N LEU A 131 -7.76 -26.24 14.57
CA LEU A 131 -7.72 -26.02 13.13
C LEU A 131 -7.39 -27.28 12.31
N THR A 132 -6.98 -28.38 12.94
CA THR A 132 -6.79 -29.67 12.23
C THR A 132 -8.09 -30.17 11.61
N ALA A 133 -9.24 -29.84 12.20
CA ALA A 133 -10.56 -30.18 11.67
C ALA A 133 -10.79 -29.59 10.25
N LEU A 134 -10.21 -28.42 9.94
CA LEU A 134 -10.32 -27.77 8.63
C LEU A 134 -9.64 -28.55 7.50
N LEU A 135 -8.77 -29.51 7.83
CA LEU A 135 -8.09 -30.35 6.84
C LEU A 135 -8.94 -31.56 6.43
N SER A 136 -10.06 -31.81 7.13
CA SER A 136 -10.96 -32.91 6.79
C SER A 136 -11.72 -32.62 5.49
N GLU A 137 -11.77 -33.60 4.59
CA GLU A 137 -12.59 -33.52 3.36
C GLU A 137 -14.09 -33.39 3.66
N THR A 138 -14.52 -33.79 4.86
CA THR A 138 -15.91 -33.74 5.32
C THR A 138 -16.15 -32.64 6.34
N TYR A 139 -15.31 -31.61 6.38
CA TYR A 139 -15.49 -30.50 7.31
C TYR A 139 -16.79 -29.74 7.01
N GLU A 140 -17.62 -29.54 8.05
CA GLU A 140 -18.78 -28.66 8.03
C GLU A 140 -18.52 -27.46 8.93
N LEU A 141 -19.12 -26.31 8.58
CA LEU A 141 -19.00 -25.07 9.34
C LEU A 141 -19.35 -25.31 10.82
N ASN A 142 -18.43 -24.89 11.69
CA ASN A 142 -18.52 -25.06 13.12
C ASN A 142 -18.06 -23.77 13.79
N GLU A 143 -18.98 -23.10 14.48
CA GLU A 143 -18.76 -21.79 15.10
C GLU A 143 -17.52 -21.74 16.01
N SER A 144 -17.19 -22.84 16.69
CA SER A 144 -16.02 -22.91 17.56
C SER A 144 -14.70 -22.92 16.78
N VAL A 145 -14.61 -23.72 15.71
CA VAL A 145 -13.40 -23.85 14.88
C VAL A 145 -13.27 -22.64 13.95
N ASP A 146 -14.38 -22.19 13.37
CA ASP A 146 -14.44 -21.05 12.47
C ASP A 146 -14.06 -19.74 13.19
N SER A 147 -14.47 -19.58 14.44
CA SER A 147 -14.06 -18.44 15.27
C SER A 147 -12.55 -18.42 15.52
N VAL A 148 -11.95 -19.57 15.84
CA VAL A 148 -10.49 -19.70 16.01
C VAL A 148 -9.78 -19.39 14.69
N ALA A 149 -10.27 -19.93 13.57
CA ALA A 149 -9.71 -19.67 12.25
C ALA A 149 -9.74 -18.18 11.89
N CYS A 150 -10.89 -17.53 12.11
CA CYS A 150 -11.07 -16.10 11.91
C CYS A 150 -10.11 -15.28 12.79
N GLN A 151 -9.94 -15.66 14.06
CA GLN A 151 -9.04 -14.98 14.98
C GLN A 151 -7.57 -15.07 14.53
N ARG A 152 -7.13 -16.26 14.09
CA ARG A 152 -5.76 -16.45 13.62
C ARG A 152 -5.49 -15.72 12.31
N LEU A 153 -6.44 -15.78 11.36
CA LEU A 153 -6.39 -14.98 10.13
C LEU A 153 -6.33 -13.49 10.44
N ALA A 154 -7.13 -12.99 11.39
CA ALA A 154 -7.07 -11.60 11.83
C ALA A 154 -5.69 -11.23 12.39
N GLY A 155 -5.05 -12.15 13.12
CA GLY A 155 -3.66 -12.04 13.56
C GLY A 155 -2.69 -11.81 12.40
N ILE A 156 -2.71 -12.68 11.38
CA ILE A 156 -1.87 -12.56 10.17
C ILE A 156 -2.11 -11.21 9.46
N LEU A 157 -3.37 -10.80 9.36
CA LEU A 157 -3.73 -9.55 8.70
C LEU A 157 -3.23 -8.32 9.48
N SER A 158 -3.16 -8.41 10.82
CA SER A 158 -2.74 -7.32 11.71
C SER A 158 -1.24 -7.00 11.61
N GLU A 159 -0.39 -8.01 11.39
CA GLU A 159 1.09 -7.87 11.32
C GLU A 159 1.55 -6.89 10.23
N SER A 160 0.74 -6.74 9.18
CA SER A 160 1.02 -5.89 8.02
C SER A 160 -0.10 -4.88 7.76
N ALA A 161 -0.78 -4.44 8.83
CA ALA A 161 -1.87 -3.47 8.78
C ALA A 161 -1.39 -2.01 8.70
N TYR A 162 -0.25 -1.74 8.06
CA TYR A 162 0.31 -0.39 7.96
C TYR A 162 -0.53 0.58 7.12
N PHE A 163 -1.47 0.07 6.32
CA PHE A 163 -2.44 0.86 5.55
C PHE A 163 -3.74 1.19 6.31
N LYS A 164 -3.96 0.63 7.51
CA LYS A 164 -5.24 0.74 8.24
C LYS A 164 -5.65 2.19 8.54
N ASP A 165 -4.67 3.06 8.70
CA ASP A 165 -4.86 4.47 9.09
C ASP A 165 -5.02 5.41 7.87
N PHE A 166 -5.04 4.86 6.65
CA PHE A 166 -5.09 5.63 5.41
C PHE A 166 -6.36 5.35 4.62
N ASP A 167 -7.10 6.41 4.27
CA ASP A 167 -8.23 6.33 3.34
C ASP A 167 -7.71 6.30 1.89
N ILE A 168 -7.40 5.10 1.39
CA ILE A 168 -6.83 4.90 0.05
C ILE A 168 -7.86 5.19 -1.05
N VAL A 169 -9.16 5.07 -0.76
CA VAL A 169 -10.24 5.21 -1.75
C VAL A 169 -10.36 6.65 -2.26
N GLN A 170 -9.90 7.63 -1.48
CA GLN A 170 -9.94 9.05 -1.87
C GLN A 170 -8.65 9.59 -2.51
N VAL A 171 -7.61 8.77 -2.63
CA VAL A 171 -6.26 9.22 -3.06
C VAL A 171 -6.06 9.06 -4.57
N LEU A 172 -6.85 8.21 -5.23
CA LEU A 172 -6.78 7.92 -6.67
C LEU A 172 -7.73 8.80 -7.49
#